data_AF-A0A098EWJ5-F1
#
_entry.id   AF-A0A098EWJ5-F1
#
_cell.length_a   1.000
_cell.length_b   1.000
_cell.length_c   1.000
_cell.angle_alpha   90.00
_cell.angle_beta   90.00
_cell.angle_gamma   90.00
#
_symmetry.space_group_name_H-M   'P 1'
#
loop_
_entity.id
_entity.type
_entity.pdbx_description
1 polymer ?
#
loop_
_entity_poly.entity_id
_entity_poly.type
_entity_poly.pdbx_seq_one_letter_code
_entity_poly.pdbx_strand_id
1 'polypeptide(L)'
;MPRSKRIILTSHCIINQNTVIDGEARALGAIPSAVQWIVGKGYGILQLPCPEFTFLGLDRPPMTYEEYDTKEYRVHCRKILEPVVQQVKEYVKSGYIIEGILGIQSSPSCDQTRGVFMEELHKLFTENHLPLKTLWYLPNTEDPVFDGEIHKL
;
A
#
# COMPACT_ATOMS: atom_id res chain seq x y z
N MET A 1 14.31 13.50 -21.31
CA MET A 1 12.96 13.69 -20.73
C MET A 1 13.04 13.39 -19.23
N PRO A 2 12.49 14.23 -18.32
CA PRO A 2 12.76 14.13 -16.88
C PRO A 2 11.88 13.09 -16.15
N ARG A 3 11.68 11.90 -16.72
CA ARG A 3 10.99 10.80 -16.03
C ARG A 3 12.03 9.85 -15.46
N SER A 4 12.04 9.65 -14.14
CA SER A 4 12.94 8.69 -13.47
C SER A 4 12.66 7.24 -13.89
N LYS A 5 11.42 6.97 -14.34
CA LYS A 5 10.91 5.62 -14.63
C LYS A 5 10.93 4.67 -13.42
N ARG A 6 10.91 5.21 -12.20
CA ARG A 6 10.90 4.44 -10.95
C ARG A 6 9.57 4.69 -10.24
N ILE A 7 8.85 3.62 -9.91
CA ILE A 7 7.51 3.68 -9.32
C ILE A 7 7.52 2.93 -8.00
N ILE A 8 6.91 3.51 -6.97
CA ILE A 8 6.60 2.85 -5.70
C ILE A 8 5.08 2.72 -5.56
N LEU A 9 4.63 1.55 -5.10
CA LEU A 9 3.24 1.37 -4.70
C LEU A 9 3.09 1.76 -3.22
N THR A 10 2.00 2.44 -2.86
CA THR A 10 1.78 2.86 -1.48
C THR A 10 0.38 2.46 -1.01
N SER A 11 0.26 1.94 0.21
CA SER A 11 -1.03 1.83 0.88
C SER A 11 -1.71 3.19 0.94
N HIS A 12 -3.03 3.21 0.75
CA HIS A 12 -3.78 4.46 0.62
C HIS A 12 -3.52 5.46 1.74
N CYS A 13 -3.46 4.97 2.98
CA CYS A 13 -3.29 5.79 4.18
C CYS A 13 -1.94 6.53 4.21
N ILE A 14 -0.92 6.09 3.48
CA ILE A 14 0.34 6.85 3.33
C ILE A 14 0.08 8.24 2.72
N ILE A 15 -0.86 8.31 1.78
CA ILE A 15 -1.15 9.52 0.99
C ILE A 15 -2.41 10.23 1.50
N ASN A 16 -3.32 9.51 2.15
CA ASN A 16 -4.57 10.08 2.65
C ASN A 16 -5.04 9.40 3.94
N GLN A 17 -4.73 10.00 5.09
CA GLN A 17 -5.18 9.54 6.40
C GLN A 17 -6.68 9.73 6.63
N ASN A 18 -7.40 10.50 5.80
CA ASN A 18 -8.85 10.70 5.93
C ASN A 18 -9.68 9.44 5.62
N THR A 19 -9.05 8.31 5.27
CA THR A 19 -9.72 7.00 5.14
C THR A 19 -9.48 6.08 6.33
N VAL A 20 -8.59 6.48 7.25
CA VAL A 20 -8.34 5.77 8.51
C VAL A 20 -9.56 6.01 9.41
N ILE A 21 -9.90 5.01 10.23
CA ILE A 21 -10.97 5.14 11.21
C ILE A 21 -10.67 6.29 12.19
N ASP A 22 -11.73 6.90 12.69
CA ASP A 22 -11.60 8.06 13.58
C ASP A 22 -10.80 7.70 14.84
N GLY A 23 -9.93 8.62 15.27
CA GLY A 23 -9.00 8.40 16.39
C GLY A 23 -7.73 7.58 16.09
N GLU A 24 -7.60 6.94 14.93
CA GLU A 24 -6.39 6.18 14.55
C GLU A 24 -5.55 6.84 13.43
N ALA A 25 -6.00 8.00 12.93
CA ALA A 25 -5.23 8.78 11.97
C ALA A 25 -3.93 9.31 12.59
N ARG A 26 -2.82 9.12 11.87
CA ARG A 26 -1.45 9.44 12.31
C ARG A 26 -0.85 10.66 11.61
N ALA A 27 -1.63 11.32 10.76
CA ALA A 27 -1.31 12.63 10.19
C ALA A 27 -2.61 13.31 9.72
N LEU A 28 -2.55 14.62 9.48
CA LEU A 28 -3.69 15.41 9.00
C LEU A 28 -4.12 15.06 7.56
N GLY A 29 -3.23 14.45 6.78
CA GLY A 29 -3.44 14.16 5.36
C GLY A 29 -2.50 13.04 4.92
N ALA A 30 -1.53 13.32 4.06
CA ALA A 30 -0.46 12.36 3.78
C ALA A 30 0.52 12.25 4.96
N ILE A 31 1.19 11.11 5.09
CA ILE A 31 2.32 10.93 6.02
C ILE A 31 3.53 11.71 5.50
N PRO A 32 3.96 12.80 6.16
CA PRO A 32 4.95 13.70 5.58
C PRO A 32 6.32 13.05 5.35
N SER A 33 6.80 12.28 6.33
CA SER A 33 8.11 11.60 6.28
C SER A 33 8.21 10.63 5.10
N ALA A 34 7.16 9.83 4.87
CA ALA A 34 7.07 8.91 3.74
C ALA A 34 7.04 9.64 2.39
N VAL A 35 6.18 10.66 2.25
CA VAL A 35 6.06 11.42 0.99
C VAL A 35 7.35 12.16 0.66
N GLN A 36 7.96 12.83 1.64
CA GLN A 36 9.23 13.53 1.44
C GLN A 36 10.34 12.58 1.01
N TRP A 37 10.41 11.39 1.62
CA TRP A 37 11.38 10.36 1.20
C TRP A 37 11.12 9.88 -0.24
N ILE A 38 9.87 9.57 -0.60
CA ILE A 38 9.50 9.15 -1.96
C ILE A 38 9.93 10.21 -2.99
N VAL A 39 9.58 11.48 -2.73
CA VAL A 39 9.92 12.61 -3.60
C VAL A 39 11.43 12.78 -3.70
N GLY A 40 12.16 12.70 -2.58
CA GLY A 40 13.62 12.81 -2.54
C GLY A 40 14.34 11.70 -3.31
N LYS A 41 13.76 10.49 -3.36
CA LYS A 41 14.28 9.38 -4.19
C LYS A 41 13.88 9.51 -5.67
N GLY A 42 13.00 10.45 -6.02
CA GLY A 42 12.49 10.67 -7.36
C GLY A 42 11.54 9.58 -7.85
N TYR A 43 10.81 8.90 -6.94
CA TYR A 43 9.84 7.87 -7.33
C TYR A 43 8.51 8.51 -7.70
N GLY A 44 7.87 7.99 -8.75
CA GLY A 44 6.44 8.18 -8.96
C GLY A 44 5.65 7.30 -7.98
N ILE A 45 4.45 7.75 -7.60
CA ILE A 45 3.58 7.04 -6.64
C ILE A 45 2.44 6.39 -7.41
N LEU A 46 2.29 5.07 -7.28
CA LEU A 46 1.08 4.34 -7.63
C LEU A 46 0.30 4.05 -6.34
N GLN A 47 -0.71 4.85 -6.05
CA GLN A 47 -1.50 4.72 -4.84
C GLN A 47 -2.43 3.51 -4.92
N LEU A 48 -2.36 2.62 -3.93
CA LEU A 48 -3.29 1.52 -3.78
C LEU A 48 -4.64 2.03 -3.23
N PRO A 49 -5.77 1.39 -3.58
CA PRO A 49 -7.04 1.67 -2.91
C PRO A 49 -6.97 1.22 -1.45
N CYS A 50 -7.76 1.86 -0.57
CA CYS A 50 -7.96 1.37 0.79
C CYS A 50 -8.99 0.23 0.75
N PRO A 51 -8.60 -1.03 1.03
CA PRO A 51 -9.51 -2.16 0.90
C PRO A 51 -10.63 -2.10 1.93
N GLU A 52 -10.33 -1.68 3.16
CA GLU A 52 -11.28 -1.59 4.26
C GLU A 52 -12.32 -0.48 4.01
N PHE A 53 -11.87 0.70 3.57
CA PHE A 53 -12.75 1.82 3.23
C PHE A 53 -13.66 1.47 2.05
N THR A 54 -13.13 0.82 1.01
CA THR A 54 -13.94 0.45 -0.16
C THR A 54 -14.88 -0.72 0.11
N PHE A 55 -14.69 -1.44 1.22
CA PHE A 55 -15.54 -2.56 1.63
C PHE A 55 -16.64 -2.13 2.61
N LEU A 56 -16.30 -1.39 3.68
CA LEU A 56 -17.22 -1.04 4.76
C LEU A 56 -17.46 0.47 4.92
N GLY A 57 -16.70 1.31 4.21
CA GLY A 57 -16.81 2.77 4.32
C GLY A 57 -15.96 3.38 5.42
N LEU A 58 -16.22 4.67 5.68
CA LEU A 58 -15.46 5.47 6.64
C LEU A 58 -15.82 5.12 8.09
N ASP A 59 -17.11 4.95 8.38
CA ASP A 59 -17.65 4.70 9.72
C ASP A 59 -17.52 3.22 10.16
N ARG A 60 -16.61 2.46 9.53
CA ARG A 60 -16.42 1.04 9.83
C ARG A 60 -15.84 0.84 11.23
N PRO A 61 -16.20 -0.24 11.93
CA PRO A 61 -15.55 -0.58 13.19
C PRO A 61 -14.08 -1.02 12.95
N PRO A 62 -13.21 -0.91 13.97
CA PRO A 62 -11.91 -1.60 13.93
C PRO A 62 -12.15 -3.11 13.83
N MET A 63 -11.32 -3.79 13.03
CA MET A 63 -11.42 -5.23 12.81
C MET A 63 -10.01 -5.85 12.78
N THR A 64 -9.93 -7.12 13.16
CA THR A 64 -8.67 -7.90 13.14
C THR A 64 -8.39 -8.50 11.75
N TYR A 65 -7.22 -9.11 11.61
CA TYR A 65 -6.88 -9.90 10.43
C TYR A 65 -7.90 -11.01 10.21
N GLU A 66 -8.25 -11.78 11.24
CA GLU A 66 -9.17 -12.92 11.15
C GLU A 66 -10.58 -12.49 10.72
N GLU A 67 -11.03 -11.31 11.17
CA GLU A 67 -12.34 -10.78 10.80
C GLU A 67 -12.39 -10.31 9.35
N TYR A 68 -11.26 -9.83 8.81
CA TYR A 68 -11.13 -9.51 7.39
C TYR A 68 -10.77 -10.73 6.53
N ASP A 69 -10.21 -11.82 7.08
CA ASP A 69 -9.81 -13.02 6.34
C ASP A 69 -11.02 -13.89 5.97
N THR A 70 -11.90 -13.31 5.16
CA THR A 70 -13.11 -13.93 4.63
C THR A 70 -13.01 -14.05 3.11
N LYS A 71 -13.76 -15.00 2.55
CA LYS A 71 -13.80 -15.20 1.10
C LYS A 71 -14.31 -13.95 0.38
N GLU A 72 -15.34 -13.31 0.95
CA GLU A 72 -15.99 -12.11 0.41
C GLU A 72 -15.00 -10.94 0.36
N TYR A 73 -14.25 -10.71 1.44
CA TYR A 73 -13.27 -9.64 1.49
C TYR A 73 -12.08 -9.89 0.57
N ARG A 74 -11.57 -11.13 0.48
CA ARG A 74 -10.50 -11.47 -0.47
C ARG A 74 -10.94 -11.28 -1.93
N VAL A 75 -12.16 -11.66 -2.28
CA VAL A 75 -12.74 -11.40 -3.61
C VAL A 75 -12.80 -9.89 -3.89
N HIS A 76 -13.23 -9.09 -2.91
CA HIS A 76 -13.22 -7.64 -3.00
C HIS A 76 -11.80 -7.08 -3.21
N CYS A 77 -10.83 -7.53 -2.40
CA CYS A 77 -9.42 -7.16 -2.51
C CYS A 77 -8.88 -7.38 -3.92
N ARG A 78 -9.07 -8.59 -4.49
CA ARG A 78 -8.63 -8.90 -5.86
C ARG A 78 -9.31 -8.00 -6.90
N LYS A 79 -10.62 -7.77 -6.75
CA LYS A 79 -11.38 -6.91 -7.69
C LYS A 79 -10.82 -5.50 -7.75
N ILE A 80 -10.51 -4.88 -6.61
CA ILE A 80 -9.98 -3.51 -6.57
C ILE A 80 -8.48 -3.43 -6.92
N LEU A 81 -7.75 -4.55 -6.84
CA LEU A 81 -6.35 -4.64 -7.26
C LEU A 81 -6.16 -4.84 -8.76
N GLU A 82 -7.16 -5.39 -9.47
CA GLU A 82 -7.05 -5.67 -10.91
C GLU A 82 -6.60 -4.44 -11.72
N PRO A 83 -7.19 -3.23 -11.56
CA PRO A 83 -6.73 -2.05 -12.29
C PRO A 83 -5.30 -1.62 -11.92
N VAL A 84 -4.83 -1.89 -10.70
CA VAL A 84 -3.46 -1.60 -10.26
C VAL A 84 -2.49 -2.54 -10.97
N VAL A 85 -2.78 -3.84 -11.00
CA VAL A 85 -1.95 -4.86 -11.66
C VAL A 85 -1.81 -4.55 -13.15
N GLN A 86 -2.87 -4.09 -13.82
CA GLN A 86 -2.80 -3.68 -15.22
C GLN A 86 -1.91 -2.45 -15.43
N GLN A 87 -1.96 -1.47 -14.53
CA GLN A 87 -1.03 -0.32 -14.57
C GLN A 87 0.43 -0.77 -14.38
N VAL A 88 0.68 -1.67 -13.42
CA VAL A 88 2.02 -2.21 -13.17
C VAL A 88 2.56 -2.95 -14.39
N LYS A 89 1.73 -3.77 -15.06
CA LYS A 89 2.10 -4.43 -16.32
C LYS A 89 2.54 -3.43 -17.39
N GLU A 90 1.77 -2.36 -17.57
CA GLU A 90 2.09 -1.33 -18.56
C GLU A 90 3.39 -0.57 -18.22
N TYR A 91 3.61 -0.27 -16.94
CA TYR A 91 4.88 0.31 -16.47
C TYR A 91 6.07 -0.60 -16.80
N VAL A 92 5.99 -1.87 -16.41
CA VAL A 92 7.07 -2.85 -16.65
C VAL A 92 7.33 -3.02 -18.15
N LYS A 93 6.28 -3.16 -18.97
CA LYS A 93 6.37 -3.23 -20.44
C LYS A 93 7.05 -1.99 -21.04
N SER A 94 6.82 -0.81 -20.45
CA SER A 94 7.43 0.46 -20.85
C SER A 94 8.84 0.71 -20.29
N GLY A 95 9.44 -0.31 -19.65
CA GLY A 95 10.77 -0.26 -19.07
C GLY A 95 10.85 0.59 -17.79
N TYR A 96 9.77 0.68 -17.03
CA TYR A 96 9.78 1.26 -15.70
C TYR A 96 10.16 0.20 -14.66
N ILE A 97 10.76 0.67 -13.59
CA ILE A 97 11.18 -0.13 -12.45
C ILE A 97 10.15 0.05 -11.34
N ILE A 98 9.61 -1.07 -10.87
CA ILE A 98 8.81 -1.10 -9.64
C ILE A 98 9.78 -1.27 -8.47
N GLU A 99 9.94 -0.21 -7.68
CA GLU A 99 10.88 -0.16 -6.55
C GLU A 99 10.38 -0.97 -5.35
N GLY A 100 9.06 -1.13 -5.23
CA GLY A 100 8.48 -1.90 -4.14
C GLY A 100 7.12 -1.40 -3.71
N ILE A 101 6.70 -1.85 -2.53
CA ILE A 101 5.43 -1.51 -1.90
C ILE A 101 5.73 -0.92 -0.52
N LEU A 102 5.10 0.20 -0.17
CA LEU A 102 5.07 0.76 1.18
C LEU A 102 3.71 0.47 1.83
N GLY A 103 3.72 -0.46 2.78
CA GLY A 103 2.56 -0.90 3.55
C GLY A 103 2.42 -0.19 4.89
N ILE A 104 1.52 -0.67 5.73
CA ILE A 104 1.26 -0.13 7.08
C ILE A 104 1.50 -1.25 8.10
N GLN A 105 2.47 -1.07 8.99
CA GLN A 105 2.74 -2.06 10.04
C GLN A 105 1.50 -2.30 10.91
N SER A 106 1.25 -3.56 11.23
CA SER A 106 0.14 -4.04 12.06
C SER A 106 -1.26 -3.83 11.48
N SER A 107 -1.40 -3.33 10.24
CA SER A 107 -2.70 -3.24 9.60
C SER A 107 -3.22 -4.65 9.22
N PRO A 108 -4.48 -4.98 9.53
CA PRO A 108 -5.04 -6.30 9.21
C PRO A 108 -5.16 -6.54 7.70
N SER A 109 -5.13 -5.46 6.89
CA SER A 109 -5.18 -5.54 5.44
C SER A 109 -3.86 -5.16 4.77
N CYS A 110 -3.18 -4.11 5.26
CA CYS A 110 -2.05 -3.46 4.58
C CYS A 110 -0.67 -3.75 5.20
N ASP A 111 -0.58 -4.63 6.21
CA ASP A 111 0.72 -5.12 6.68
C ASP A 111 1.38 -6.02 5.62
N GLN A 112 2.69 -5.88 5.44
CA GLN A 112 3.44 -6.60 4.42
C GLN A 112 3.55 -8.11 4.69
N THR A 113 3.48 -8.51 5.96
CA THR A 113 3.66 -9.90 6.41
C THR A 113 2.34 -10.59 6.72
N ARG A 114 1.35 -9.85 7.23
CA ARG A 114 0.06 -10.40 7.67
C ARG A 114 -1.10 -9.44 7.40
N GLY A 115 -1.22 -9.01 6.14
CA GLY A 115 -2.31 -8.17 5.66
C GLY A 115 -3.09 -8.85 4.55
N VAL A 116 -4.40 -9.07 4.74
CA VAL A 116 -5.24 -9.82 3.77
C VAL A 116 -5.15 -9.24 2.35
N PHE A 117 -5.09 -7.90 2.25
CA PHE A 117 -4.97 -7.21 0.96
C PHE A 117 -3.57 -7.33 0.35
N MET A 118 -2.51 -7.24 1.17
CA MET A 118 -1.13 -7.43 0.69
C MET A 118 -0.89 -8.87 0.25
N GLU A 119 -1.48 -9.85 0.91
CA GLU A 119 -1.42 -11.25 0.48
C GLU A 119 -2.02 -11.44 -0.92
N GLU A 120 -3.21 -10.87 -1.19
CA GLU A 120 -3.81 -10.95 -2.52
C GLU A 120 -3.00 -10.18 -3.57
N LEU A 121 -2.41 -9.03 -3.21
CA LEU A 121 -1.50 -8.29 -4.08
C LEU A 121 -0.24 -9.10 -4.43
N HIS A 122 0.40 -9.72 -3.45
CA HIS A 122 1.57 -10.57 -3.65
C HIS A 122 1.23 -11.77 -4.55
N LYS A 123 0.10 -12.45 -4.31
CA LYS A 123 -0.38 -13.53 -5.18
C LYS A 123 -0.58 -13.06 -6.62
N LEU A 124 -1.24 -11.92 -6.81
CA LEU A 124 -1.45 -11.34 -8.13
C LEU A 124 -0.12 -10.97 -8.82
N PHE A 125 0.86 -10.44 -8.09
CA PHE A 125 2.18 -10.17 -8.64
C PHE A 125 2.89 -11.46 -9.07
N THR A 126 2.84 -12.51 -8.26
CA THR A 126 3.40 -13.82 -8.59
C THR A 126 2.72 -14.45 -9.81
N GLU A 127 1.38 -14.53 -9.82
CA GLU A 127 0.60 -15.09 -10.93
C GLU A 127 0.87 -14.38 -12.26
N ASN A 128 1.11 -13.07 -12.21
CA ASN A 128 1.38 -12.23 -13.38
C ASN A 128 2.88 -12.04 -13.67
N HIS A 129 3.76 -12.73 -12.94
CA HIS A 129 5.22 -12.66 -13.11
C HIS A 129 5.78 -11.23 -13.04
N LEU A 130 5.19 -10.41 -12.15
CA LEU A 130 5.58 -9.01 -11.96
C LEU A 130 6.72 -8.88 -10.95
N PRO A 131 7.67 -7.95 -11.18
CA PRO A 131 8.79 -7.75 -10.27
C PRO A 131 8.35 -7.07 -8.97
N LEU A 132 8.87 -7.56 -7.86
CA LEU A 132 8.73 -6.96 -6.54
C LEU A 132 10.11 -6.91 -5.88
N LYS A 133 10.59 -5.72 -5.54
CA LYS A 133 11.97 -5.52 -5.08
C LYS A 133 12.08 -5.38 -3.57
N THR A 134 11.39 -4.40 -3.00
CA THR A 134 11.50 -4.09 -1.58
C THR A 134 10.11 -3.93 -0.96
N LEU A 135 9.96 -4.45 0.25
CA LEU A 135 8.77 -4.26 1.06
C LEU A 135 9.12 -3.32 2.19
N TRP A 136 8.54 -2.12 2.15
CA TRP A 136 8.62 -1.15 3.24
C TRP A 136 7.35 -1.15 4.06
N TYR A 137 7.45 -0.65 5.27
CA TYR A 137 6.30 -0.45 6.14
C TYR A 137 6.38 0.92 6.83
N LEU A 138 5.24 1.55 7.04
CA LEU A 138 5.13 2.66 7.98
C LEU A 138 5.08 2.09 9.40
N PRO A 139 5.94 2.53 10.35
CA PRO A 139 5.90 2.05 11.72
C PRO A 139 4.55 2.37 12.39
N ASN A 140 4.12 1.49 13.29
CA ASN A 140 2.89 1.66 14.06
C ASN A 140 3.14 2.43 15.36
N THR A 141 3.36 3.73 15.25
CA THR A 141 3.50 4.67 16.38
C THR A 141 2.53 5.84 16.23
N GLU A 142 2.24 6.54 17.32
CA GLU A 142 1.32 7.70 17.35
C GLU A 142 1.79 8.83 16.41
N ASP A 143 3.09 9.13 16.40
CA ASP A 143 3.75 10.05 15.46
C ASP A 143 4.76 9.27 14.59
N PRO A 144 4.35 8.69 13.45
CA PRO A 144 5.19 7.82 12.67
C PRO A 144 6.18 8.61 11.79
N VAL A 145 7.47 8.37 12.02
CA VAL A 145 8.55 8.86 11.16
C VAL A 145 9.06 7.72 10.30
N PHE A 146 8.75 7.77 9.00
CA PHE A 146 9.24 6.80 8.03
C PHE A 146 10.70 7.06 7.66
N ASP A 147 11.47 5.98 7.60
CA ASP A 147 12.85 5.92 7.10
C ASP A 147 12.98 4.67 6.23
N GLY A 148 13.28 4.85 4.94
CA GLY A 148 13.34 3.76 3.98
C GLY A 148 14.57 2.83 4.10
N GLU A 149 15.56 3.16 4.93
CA GLU A 149 16.66 2.25 5.25
C GLU A 149 16.38 1.40 6.49
N ILE A 150 15.56 1.90 7.41
CA ILE A 150 15.21 1.21 8.66
C ILE A 150 13.95 0.37 8.48
N HIS A 151 12.91 0.93 7.86
CA HIS A 151 11.58 0.34 7.84
C HIS A 151 11.33 -0.48 6.56
N LYS A 152 12.17 -1.48 6.34
CA LYS A 152 12.09 -2.47 5.24
C LYS A 152 12.22 -3.89 5.78
N LEU A 153 11.65 -4.86 5.06
CA LEU A 153 11.77 -6.30 5.32
C LEU A 153 12.95 -6.92 4.57
#